data_AF-A0A4Q1A0M9-F1
#
_entry.id   AF-A0A4Q1A0M9-F1
#
_cell.length_a   1.000
_cell.length_b   1.000
_cell.length_c   1.000
_cell.angle_alpha   90.00
_cell.angle_beta   90.00
_cell.angle_gamma   90.00
#
_symmetry.space_group_name_H-M   'P 1'
#
loop_
_entity.id
_entity.type
_entity.pdbx_description
1 polymer ?
#
loop_
_entity_poly.entity_id
_entity_poly.type
_entity_poly.pdbx_seq_one_letter_code
_entity_poly.pdbx_strand_id
1 'polypeptide(L)'
;VVSQQDVDDAKAAYLQAVALVEQNKALLKSAKINLDRTKIKAQISGFIGISNYTIGSLVLANQTNELTTIRDTSRVYADLSQSNNQLFKLKKIIKNNNKKQDIPVNIILPDNSRYAHSGILKLQEISVDEDTGYV
;
A
#
# COMPACT_ATOMS: atom_id res chain seq x y z
N VAL A 1 -59.94 -28.03 1.68
CA VAL A 1 -59.33 -27.17 0.63
C VAL A 1 -58.70 -26.01 1.37
N VAL A 2 -57.39 -25.78 1.22
CA VAL A 2 -56.68 -24.72 1.94
C VAL A 2 -56.96 -23.38 1.25
N SER A 3 -57.17 -22.31 2.00
CA SER A 3 -57.43 -20.98 1.45
C SER A 3 -56.17 -20.44 0.76
N GLN A 4 -56.32 -19.66 -0.32
CA GLN A 4 -55.19 -18.92 -0.91
C GLN A 4 -54.50 -18.03 0.12
N GLN A 5 -55.27 -17.48 1.06
CA GLN A 5 -54.73 -16.69 2.16
C GLN A 5 -53.78 -17.48 3.05
N ASP A 6 -54.13 -18.72 3.43
CA ASP A 6 -53.27 -19.56 4.26
C ASP A 6 -51.95 -19.91 3.54
N VAL A 7 -52.02 -20.09 2.21
CA VAL A 7 -50.83 -20.36 1.37
C VAL A 7 -49.94 -19.13 1.28
N ASP A 8 -50.52 -17.95 1.08
CA ASP A 8 -49.78 -16.69 1.02
C ASP A 8 -49.15 -16.34 2.37
N ASP A 9 -49.87 -16.56 3.48
CA ASP A 9 -49.37 -16.37 4.85
C ASP A 9 -48.20 -17.33 5.15
N ALA A 10 -48.33 -18.61 4.80
CA ALA A 10 -47.25 -19.58 4.96
C ALA A 10 -46.02 -19.25 4.09
N LYS A 11 -46.24 -18.76 2.86
CA LYS A 11 -45.17 -18.34 1.96
C LYS A 11 -44.46 -17.08 2.48
N ALA A 12 -45.21 -16.11 3.00
CA ALA A 12 -44.65 -14.91 3.62
C ALA A 12 -43.81 -15.26 4.86
N ALA A 13 -44.32 -16.12 5.73
CA ALA A 13 -43.58 -16.61 6.90
C ALA A 13 -42.29 -17.36 6.52
N TYR A 14 -42.34 -18.19 5.47
CA TYR A 14 -41.16 -18.85 4.93
C TYR A 14 -40.12 -17.85 4.43
N LEU A 15 -40.52 -16.86 3.62
CA LEU A 15 -39.62 -15.83 3.10
C LEU A 15 -39.01 -14.98 4.23
N GLN A 16 -39.79 -14.65 5.26
CA GLN A 16 -39.30 -13.94 6.44
C GLN A 16 -38.27 -14.76 7.21
N ALA A 17 -38.51 -16.06 7.40
CA ALA A 17 -37.56 -16.96 8.06
C ALA A 17 -36.26 -17.09 7.25
N VAL A 18 -36.34 -17.19 5.93
CA VAL A 18 -35.16 -17.21 5.05
C VAL A 18 -34.37 -15.90 5.18
N ALA A 19 -35.05 -14.75 5.15
CA ALA A 19 -34.41 -13.44 5.33
C ALA A 19 -33.72 -13.32 6.70
N LEU A 20 -34.33 -13.83 7.79
CA LEU A 20 -33.72 -13.85 9.11
C LEU A 20 -32.47 -14.74 9.17
N VAL A 21 -32.49 -15.89 8.49
CA VAL A 21 -31.31 -16.75 8.38
C VAL A 21 -30.19 -16.04 7.63
N GLU A 22 -30.48 -15.34 6.53
CA GLU A 22 -29.48 -14.57 5.78
C GLU A 22 -28.94 -13.39 6.60
N GLN A 23 -29.79 -12.67 7.33
CA GLN A 23 -29.38 -11.62 8.25
C GLN A 23 -28.42 -12.16 9.32
N ASN A 24 -28.76 -13.28 9.97
CA ASN A 24 -27.92 -13.89 10.99
C ASN A 24 -26.59 -14.40 10.42
N LYS A 25 -26.58 -14.93 9.20
CA LYS A 25 -25.34 -15.29 8.49
C LYS A 25 -24.46 -14.06 8.25
N ALA A 26 -25.04 -12.93 7.87
CA ALA A 26 -24.29 -11.69 7.68
C ALA A 26 -23.70 -11.18 9.00
N LEU A 27 -24.46 -11.24 10.10
CA LEU A 27 -23.97 -10.89 11.44
C LEU A 27 -22.82 -11.78 11.88
N LEU A 28 -22.92 -13.09 11.66
CA LEU A 28 -21.83 -14.04 11.96
C LEU A 28 -20.57 -13.72 11.15
N LYS A 29 -20.72 -13.41 9.86
CA LYS A 29 -19.60 -13.01 9.00
C LYS A 29 -18.94 -11.71 9.50
N SER A 30 -19.74 -10.73 9.90
CA SER A 30 -19.25 -9.47 10.47
C SER A 30 -18.47 -9.69 11.77
N ALA A 31 -19.02 -10.49 12.69
CA ALA A 31 -18.34 -10.86 13.93
C ALA A 31 -17.01 -11.60 13.68
N LYS A 32 -16.97 -12.49 12.68
CA LYS A 32 -15.74 -13.19 12.28
C LYS A 32 -14.69 -12.23 11.73
N ILE A 33 -15.08 -11.27 10.91
CA ILE A 33 -14.18 -10.22 10.39
C ILE A 33 -13.61 -9.39 11.56
N ASN A 34 -14.44 -9.02 12.53
CA ASN A 34 -13.97 -8.28 13.71
C ASN A 34 -12.96 -9.10 14.53
N LEU A 35 -13.21 -10.40 14.72
CA LEU A 35 -12.27 -11.29 15.39
C LEU A 35 -10.94 -11.39 14.63
N ASP A 36 -10.99 -11.54 13.31
CA ASP A 36 -9.77 -11.59 12.50
C ASP A 36 -8.97 -10.28 12.55
N ARG A 37 -9.66 -9.12 12.65
CA ARG A 37 -9.02 -7.80 12.82
C ARG A 37 -8.33 -7.63 14.18
N THR A 38 -8.58 -8.50 15.17
CA THR A 38 -7.82 -8.48 16.44
C THR A 38 -6.39 -9.00 16.26
N LYS A 39 -6.16 -9.83 15.24
CA LYS A 39 -4.82 -10.28 14.84
C LYS A 39 -4.29 -9.39 13.73
N ILE A 40 -3.57 -8.35 14.12
CA ILE A 40 -3.00 -7.38 13.18
C ILE A 40 -1.84 -8.04 12.44
N LYS A 41 -1.96 -8.12 11.11
CA LYS A 41 -0.95 -8.70 10.20
C LYS A 41 -0.48 -7.66 9.20
N ALA A 42 0.78 -7.75 8.81
CA ALA A 42 1.34 -6.98 7.72
C ALA A 42 0.71 -7.37 6.38
N GLN A 43 0.38 -6.39 5.54
CA GLN A 43 -0.05 -6.63 4.15
C GLN A 43 1.12 -6.83 3.19
N ILE A 44 2.32 -6.39 3.58
CA ILE A 44 3.55 -6.49 2.79
C ILE A 44 4.63 -7.20 3.60
N SER A 45 5.49 -7.92 2.89
CA SER A 45 6.71 -8.49 3.46
C SER A 45 7.81 -7.43 3.51
N GLY A 46 8.66 -7.48 4.53
CA GLY A 46 9.77 -6.54 4.66
C GLY A 46 10.40 -6.58 6.05
N PHE A 47 11.21 -5.58 6.33
CA PHE A 47 11.79 -5.36 7.64
C PHE A 47 10.82 -4.56 8.52
N ILE A 48 10.54 -5.07 9.72
CA ILE A 48 9.69 -4.39 10.69
C ILE A 48 10.51 -3.33 11.43
N GLY A 49 9.98 -2.11 11.50
CA GLY A 49 10.56 -1.03 12.30
C GLY A 49 10.35 -1.24 13.79
N ILE A 50 10.72 -0.24 14.57
CA ILE A 50 10.42 -0.21 16.00
C ILE A 50 8.90 -0.08 16.17
N SER A 51 8.36 -0.72 17.21
CA SER A 51 6.95 -0.54 17.56
C SER A 51 6.80 0.77 18.33
N ASN A 52 5.84 1.60 17.92
CA ASN A 52 5.49 2.83 18.64
C ASN A 52 4.68 2.55 19.92
N TYR A 53 4.25 1.29 20.11
CA TYR A 53 3.41 0.86 21.22
C TYR A 53 4.00 -0.33 21.95
N THR A 54 3.69 -0.43 23.23
CA THR A 54 4.11 -1.53 24.10
C THR A 54 2.99 -2.55 24.28
N ILE A 55 3.34 -3.72 24.80
CA ILE A 55 2.36 -4.75 25.17
C ILE A 55 1.41 -4.15 26.23
N GLY A 56 0.10 -4.26 25.98
CA GLY A 56 -0.95 -3.74 26.88
C GLY A 56 -1.40 -2.31 26.58
N SER A 57 -0.78 -1.62 25.61
CA SER A 57 -1.28 -0.31 25.17
C SER A 57 -2.65 -0.43 24.49
N LEU A 58 -3.54 0.52 24.75
CA LEU A 58 -4.82 0.64 24.07
C LEU A 58 -4.60 1.13 22.63
N VAL A 59 -5.17 0.40 21.66
CA VAL A 59 -5.12 0.75 20.24
C VAL A 59 -6.54 0.87 19.68
N LEU A 60 -6.75 1.85 18.80
CA LEU A 60 -8.06 2.15 18.21
C LEU A 60 -8.05 1.89 16.70
N ALA A 61 -9.18 1.48 16.14
CA ALA A 61 -9.28 1.05 14.74
C ALA A 61 -8.99 2.14 13.69
N ASN A 62 -9.04 3.43 14.07
CA ASN A 62 -8.83 4.59 13.20
C ASN A 62 -7.99 5.67 13.90
N GLN A 63 -6.97 5.28 14.67
CA GLN A 63 -6.05 6.23 15.26
C GLN A 63 -5.11 6.83 14.21
N THR A 64 -4.66 8.06 14.45
CA THR A 64 -3.76 8.79 13.54
C THR A 64 -2.38 8.15 13.46
N ASN A 65 -1.88 7.60 14.58
CA ASN A 65 -0.52 7.10 14.68
C ASN A 65 -0.46 5.60 14.35
N GLU A 66 0.42 5.24 13.42
CA GLU A 66 0.71 3.87 13.06
C GLU A 66 1.32 3.07 14.22
N LEU A 67 1.00 1.77 14.27
CA LEU A 67 1.56 0.87 15.28
C LEU A 67 3.06 0.65 15.08
N THR A 68 3.44 0.46 13.83
CA THR A 68 4.82 0.33 13.37
C THR A 68 4.85 0.53 11.86
N THR A 69 6.06 0.67 11.32
CA THR A 69 6.29 0.81 9.88
C THR A 69 7.03 -0.41 9.37
N ILE A 70 6.52 -1.00 8.29
CA ILE A 70 7.21 -2.09 7.58
C ILE A 70 7.82 -1.53 6.32
N ARG A 71 9.10 -1.78 6.12
CA ARG A 71 9.85 -1.30 4.95
C ARG A 71 10.21 -2.50 4.08
N ASP A 72 9.75 -2.51 2.84
CA ASP A 72 10.20 -3.49 1.84
C ASP A 72 11.63 -3.12 1.41
N THR A 73 12.59 -3.98 1.73
CA THR A 73 14.00 -3.80 1.35
C THR A 73 14.37 -4.50 0.05
N SER A 74 13.40 -5.11 -0.65
CA SER A 74 13.65 -5.76 -1.94
C SER A 74 14.02 -4.76 -3.05
N ARG A 75 13.52 -3.52 -2.94
CA ARG A 75 13.77 -2.43 -3.88
C ARG A 75 14.08 -1.17 -3.10
N VAL A 76 15.23 -0.58 -3.40
CA VAL A 76 15.65 0.70 -2.82
C VAL A 76 15.56 1.75 -3.91
N TYR A 77 14.85 2.84 -3.62
CA TYR A 77 14.81 4.04 -4.45
C TYR A 77 15.80 5.06 -3.88
N ALA A 78 16.54 5.74 -4.76
CA ALA A 78 17.46 6.79 -4.41
C ALA A 78 17.10 8.03 -5.22
N ASP A 79 16.62 9.06 -4.55
CA ASP A 79 16.24 10.31 -5.18
C ASP A 79 17.49 11.16 -5.43
N LEU A 80 17.61 11.67 -6.65
CA LEU A 80 18.76 12.45 -7.11
C LEU A 80 18.33 13.88 -7.38
N SER A 81 18.60 14.80 -6.44
CA SER A 81 18.41 16.23 -6.67
C SER A 81 19.54 16.77 -7.57
N GLN A 82 19.24 17.11 -8.81
CA GLN A 82 20.23 17.60 -9.79
C GLN A 82 19.83 19.00 -10.26
N SER A 83 20.82 19.86 -10.50
CA SER A 83 20.51 21.20 -11.04
C SER A 83 19.89 21.11 -12.44
N ASN A 84 18.98 22.03 -12.78
CA ASN A 84 18.29 22.09 -14.08
C ASN A 84 19.26 22.02 -15.28
N ASN A 85 20.44 22.65 -15.15
CA ASN A 85 21.48 22.65 -16.18
C ASN A 85 22.09 21.26 -16.41
N GLN A 86 22.25 20.45 -15.35
CA GLN A 86 22.75 19.08 -15.44
C GLN A 86 21.67 18.14 -16.00
N LEU A 87 20.41 18.33 -15.62
CA LEU A 87 19.29 17.58 -16.17
C LEU A 87 19.12 17.82 -17.68
N PHE A 88 19.29 19.06 -18.15
CA PHE A 88 19.23 19.36 -19.59
C PHE A 88 20.36 18.67 -20.37
N LYS A 89 21.58 18.65 -19.82
CA LYS A 89 22.72 17.91 -20.40
C LYS A 89 22.41 16.40 -20.46
N LEU A 90 21.86 15.85 -19.38
CA LEU A 90 21.48 14.44 -19.31
C LEU A 90 20.40 14.09 -20.35
N LYS A 91 19.33 14.90 -20.45
CA LYS A 91 18.29 14.74 -21.48
C LYS A 91 18.86 14.77 -22.91
N LYS A 92 19.83 15.64 -23.18
CA LYS A 92 20.49 15.74 -24.50
C LYS A 92 21.31 14.47 -24.81
N ILE A 93 22.02 13.93 -23.83
CA ILE A 93 22.79 12.69 -23.96
C ILE A 93 21.88 11.47 -24.19
N ILE A 94 20.72 11.43 -23.52
CA ILE A 94 19.74 10.34 -23.65
C ILE A 94 19.03 10.40 -25.01
N LYS A 95 18.60 11.59 -25.44
CA LYS A 95 17.91 11.79 -26.73
C LYS A 95 18.78 11.40 -27.92
N ASN A 96 20.09 11.61 -27.85
CA ASN A 96 21.01 11.21 -28.91
C ASN A 96 21.32 9.71 -28.94
N ASN A 97 21.07 8.96 -27.86
CA ASN A 97 21.48 7.57 -27.73
C ASN A 97 20.41 6.54 -28.10
N ASN A 98 19.19 6.92 -28.50
CA ASN A 98 18.09 6.03 -28.93
C ASN A 98 17.87 4.77 -28.06
N LYS A 99 18.38 4.77 -26.82
CA LYS A 99 18.31 3.64 -25.90
C LYS A 99 17.25 3.90 -24.87
N LYS A 100 16.44 2.85 -24.69
CA LYS A 100 15.29 2.70 -23.80
C LYS A 100 15.50 3.39 -22.45
N GLN A 101 14.38 3.77 -21.83
CA GLN A 101 14.19 4.48 -20.57
C GLN A 101 14.99 3.98 -19.34
N ASP A 102 15.78 2.90 -19.47
CA ASP A 102 16.53 2.27 -18.41
C ASP A 102 18.04 2.50 -18.60
N ILE A 103 18.55 3.55 -17.94
CA ILE A 103 19.99 3.87 -17.96
C ILE A 103 20.65 3.19 -16.76
N PRO A 104 21.62 2.28 -16.96
CA PRO A 104 22.30 1.63 -15.85
C PRO A 104 23.15 2.64 -15.09
N VAL A 105 23.02 2.67 -13.78
CA VAL A 105 23.78 3.54 -12.88
C VAL A 105 24.47 2.75 -11.78
N ASN A 106 25.62 3.23 -11.35
CA ASN A 106 26.34 2.69 -10.21
C ASN A 106 26.23 3.67 -9.05
N ILE A 107 26.04 3.12 -7.86
CA ILE A 107 26.02 3.88 -6.62
C ILE A 107 27.41 3.75 -5.99
N ILE A 108 28.01 4.88 -5.65
CA ILE A 108 29.21 4.95 -4.83
C ILE A 108 28.74 5.28 -3.41
N LEU A 109 29.11 4.44 -2.45
CA LEU A 109 28.74 4.59 -1.05
C LEU A 109 29.64 5.65 -0.38
N PRO A 110 29.24 6.20 0.78
CA PRO A 110 30.01 7.22 1.50
C PRO A 110 31.42 6.77 1.93
N ASP A 111 31.64 5.47 2.05
CA ASP A 111 32.95 4.85 2.33
C ASP A 111 33.83 4.73 1.08
N ASN A 112 33.43 5.34 -0.04
CA ASN A 112 34.08 5.29 -1.34
C ASN A 112 34.06 3.89 -2.01
N SER A 113 33.29 2.94 -1.47
CA SER A 113 33.09 1.64 -2.07
C SER A 113 31.98 1.67 -3.13
N ARG A 114 32.05 0.76 -4.11
CA ARG A 114 31.01 0.63 -5.14
C ARG A 114 29.95 -0.35 -4.66
N TYR A 115 28.68 0.06 -4.72
CA TYR A 115 27.56 -0.84 -4.44
C TYR A 115 27.52 -1.98 -5.46
N ALA A 116 27.38 -3.22 -4.98
CA ALA A 116 27.51 -4.42 -5.80
C ALA A 116 26.42 -4.54 -6.88
N HIS A 117 25.26 -3.94 -6.65
CA HIS A 117 24.13 -3.99 -7.59
C HIS A 117 24.06 -2.72 -8.43
N SER A 118 23.98 -2.88 -9.76
CA SER A 118 23.69 -1.78 -10.68
C SER A 118 22.22 -1.38 -10.53
N GLY A 119 21.96 -0.09 -10.36
CA GLY A 119 20.63 0.48 -10.38
C GLY A 119 20.19 0.84 -11.80
N ILE A 120 18.91 1.16 -11.95
CA ILE A 120 18.34 1.72 -13.18
C ILE A 120 17.87 3.14 -12.85
N LEU A 121 18.38 4.13 -13.56
CA LEU A 121 17.89 5.48 -13.47
C LEU A 121 16.55 5.58 -14.19
N LYS A 122 15.50 5.87 -13.42
CA LYS A 122 14.18 6.23 -13.95
C LYS A 122 14.03 7.74 -13.86
N LEU A 123 13.77 8.40 -14.99
CA LEU A 123 13.28 9.77 -14.97
C LEU A 123 11.77 9.72 -14.71
N GLN A 124 11.35 9.83 -13.44
CA GLN A 124 9.98 10.21 -13.12
C GLN A 124 9.82 11.73 -13.19
N GLU A 125 8.58 12.18 -13.37
CA GLU A 125 8.23 13.58 -13.64
C GLU A 125 8.97 14.57 -12.73
N ILE A 126 9.40 15.66 -13.35
CA ILE A 126 10.08 16.76 -12.69
C ILE A 126 9.02 17.47 -11.83
N SER A 127 9.08 17.27 -10.51
CA SER A 127 8.38 18.13 -9.57
C SER A 127 9.34 19.26 -9.22
N VAL A 128 9.05 20.47 -9.69
CA VAL A 128 9.85 21.67 -9.38
C VAL A 128 9.38 22.17 -8.02
N ASP A 129 10.29 22.23 -7.06
CA ASP A 129 10.05 22.94 -5.81
C ASP A 129 10.21 24.45 -6.10
N GLU A 130 9.08 25.16 -6.12
CA GLU A 130 8.99 26.57 -6.53
C GLU A 130 9.77 27.52 -5.61
N ASP A 131 10.01 27.15 -4.35
CA ASP A 131 10.73 27.99 -3.38
C ASP A 131 12.25 27.89 -3.53
N THR A 132 12.76 26.75 -3.98
CA THR A 132 14.21 26.48 -4.02
C THR A 132 14.78 26.37 -5.43
N GLY A 133 13.92 26.21 -6.45
CA GLY A 133 14.34 26.05 -7.84
C GLY A 133 15.12 24.75 -8.13
N TYR A 134 15.17 23.85 -7.15
CA TYR A 134 15.71 22.50 -7.29
C TYR A 134 14.61 21.52 -7.75
N VAL A 135 15.05 20.47 -8.43
CA VAL A 135 14.27 19.33 -8.91
C VAL A 135 14.93 18.05 -8.45
#